data_AF-A0A0D1Z9N0-F1
#
_entry.id   AF-A0A0D1Z9N0-F1
#
_cell.length_a   1.000
_cell.length_b   1.000
_cell.length_c   1.000
_cell.angle_alpha   90.00
_cell.angle_beta   90.00
_cell.angle_gamma   90.00
#
_symmetry.space_group_name_H-M   'P 1'
#
loop_
_entity.id
_entity.type
_entity.pdbx_description
1 polymer ?
#
loop_
_entity_poly.entity_id
_entity_poly.type
_entity_poly.pdbx_seq_one_letter_code
_entity_poly.pdbx_strand_id
1 'polypeptide(L)'
;MPAHKAGLLFVNKTPSSKSLSNSKGDLESSRQIHKHVQKSRDYQQEKETRRKLKRARLLSLGWTPVSVAPRQTPASAPLSVSSDTPPSEGTRSVPLRPHVHHRREADAGCCTTTDGPKNDVPKLSLVMPTWGSLDPFGQFRVPMNVEKHRILEYFVLRFFPAVTRSDMVAFMGHPRAPSSSPAVQIVRRASTDELHVLALLAAASARMKFVDRYHFSRADLPERLADATLRLLRNYLEQARPITHELVQSILYLWAVESYRRNWEAVWTHGKMIMYLCNRHLGGFQNLNPYMRRMLWLADRFQAAATQTPPLIEERWEIEQLTPQQYTCAVAALRKNGKQPMGYGFTETNSVFSEHFQTLLDTVLELCCVIHCHWVGITEPTLIPKQDWAIARSYFIADELINFKDGIVEEDPESPVSEESNFQDCVRLALIVWMAFVPACVPYAARAGLVTLRAAVDARPLRYRLGKFISNLPEHPASLEEETMLLWVAGLGAVASELVDNQEWFAVQFQRLAKKLGVFSWEDFTPIQERFLLLDHLKPGSLIKLTWLLQRAIHADLGD
;
A
#
# COMPACT_ATOMS: atom_id res chain seq x y z
N MET A 1 44.29 15.04 -2.17
CA MET A 1 43.23 14.77 -1.17
C MET A 1 42.59 13.43 -1.48
N PRO A 2 42.48 12.50 -0.52
CA PRO A 2 42.06 11.14 -0.81
C PRO A 2 40.57 11.07 -1.13
N ALA A 3 40.23 10.28 -2.16
CA ALA A 3 38.86 9.96 -2.52
C ALA A 3 38.19 9.21 -1.37
N HIS A 4 37.25 9.86 -0.68
CA HIS A 4 36.35 9.18 0.24
C HIS A 4 35.55 8.15 -0.55
N LYS A 5 35.94 6.87 -0.43
CA LYS A 5 35.09 5.72 -0.76
C LYS A 5 33.86 5.81 0.13
N ALA A 6 32.79 6.42 -0.37
CA ALA A 6 31.47 6.26 0.20
C ALA A 6 31.14 4.76 0.12
N GLY A 7 31.13 4.08 1.26
CA GLY A 7 30.67 2.69 1.40
C GLY A 7 29.18 2.60 1.11
N LEU A 8 28.80 2.68 -0.16
CA LEU A 8 27.43 2.54 -0.63
C LEU A 8 27.08 1.06 -0.75
N LEU A 9 26.71 0.43 0.37
CA LEU A 9 25.76 -0.69 0.62
C LEU A 9 25.54 -1.86 -0.39
N PHE A 10 26.28 -1.92 -1.48
CA PHE A 10 26.37 -3.03 -2.44
C PHE A 10 27.84 -3.35 -2.79
N VAL A 11 28.82 -2.71 -2.13
CA VAL A 11 30.27 -2.72 -2.44
C VAL A 11 30.96 -4.06 -2.11
N ASN A 12 30.29 -5.19 -2.23
CA ASN A 12 30.98 -6.49 -2.31
C ASN A 12 30.60 -7.28 -3.57
N LYS A 13 29.95 -6.67 -4.57
CA LYS A 13 29.58 -7.35 -5.81
C LYS A 13 29.81 -6.50 -7.04
N THR A 14 30.37 -7.14 -8.06
CA THR A 14 30.60 -6.57 -9.38
C THR A 14 29.29 -6.47 -10.19
N PRO A 15 29.22 -5.57 -11.18
CA PRO A 15 28.06 -5.38 -12.05
C PRO A 15 27.67 -6.64 -12.87
N SER A 16 28.58 -7.61 -12.98
CA SER A 16 28.38 -8.90 -13.64
C SER A 16 27.81 -10.01 -12.75
N SER A 17 27.59 -9.76 -11.44
CA SER A 17 27.17 -10.80 -10.50
C SER A 17 25.74 -11.30 -10.79
N LYS A 18 25.63 -12.54 -11.27
CA LYS A 18 24.36 -13.21 -11.64
C LYS A 18 23.60 -13.81 -10.45
N SER A 19 24.22 -13.89 -9.27
CA SER A 19 23.62 -14.53 -8.09
C SER A 19 23.89 -13.75 -6.81
N LEU A 20 22.88 -13.66 -5.96
CA LEU A 20 23.05 -13.20 -4.60
C LEU A 20 23.91 -14.19 -3.76
N SER A 21 24.04 -15.47 -4.12
CA SER A 21 24.54 -16.51 -3.20
C SER A 21 26.05 -16.72 -3.08
N ASN A 22 26.90 -16.18 -3.96
CA ASN A 22 28.31 -16.60 -4.04
C ASN A 22 29.32 -15.45 -3.87
N SER A 23 29.28 -14.72 -2.75
CA SER A 23 30.44 -13.93 -2.29
C SER A 23 31.32 -14.81 -1.40
N LYS A 24 32.47 -15.28 -1.93
CA LYS A 24 33.45 -16.06 -1.14
C LYS A 24 34.24 -15.21 -0.13
N GLY A 25 34.06 -13.89 -0.11
CA GLY A 25 34.90 -12.96 0.67
C GLY A 25 34.22 -12.25 1.84
N ASP A 26 32.91 -12.44 2.07
CA ASP A 26 32.20 -11.66 3.08
C ASP A 26 31.14 -12.52 3.79
N LEU A 27 31.54 -13.08 4.93
CA LEU A 27 30.73 -13.94 5.80
C LEU A 27 29.44 -13.26 6.26
N GLU A 28 29.45 -11.94 6.42
CA GLU A 28 28.31 -11.18 6.92
C GLU A 28 27.30 -10.91 5.81
N SER A 29 27.76 -10.56 4.61
CA SER A 29 26.87 -10.51 3.43
C SER A 29 26.27 -11.89 3.13
N SER A 30 27.07 -12.97 3.21
CA SER A 30 26.59 -14.34 2.97
C SER A 30 25.50 -14.77 3.97
N ARG A 31 25.61 -14.32 5.24
CA ARG A 31 24.57 -14.49 6.26
C ARG A 31 23.29 -13.70 5.93
N GLN A 32 23.41 -12.45 5.49
CA GLN A 32 22.24 -11.63 5.09
C GLN A 32 21.54 -12.19 3.83
N ILE A 33 22.32 -12.70 2.88
CA ILE A 33 21.82 -13.38 1.68
C ILE A 33 21.12 -14.70 2.05
N HIS A 34 21.71 -15.49 2.95
CA HIS A 34 21.04 -16.69 3.48
C HIS A 34 19.72 -16.33 4.16
N LYS A 35 19.68 -15.26 4.97
CA LYS A 35 18.42 -14.74 5.54
C LYS A 35 17.39 -14.35 4.48
N HIS A 36 17.79 -13.72 3.38
CA HIS A 36 16.89 -13.35 2.28
C HIS A 36 16.33 -14.58 1.55
N VAL A 37 17.17 -15.58 1.24
CA VAL A 37 16.74 -16.86 0.65
C VAL A 37 15.82 -17.62 1.63
N GLN A 38 16.09 -17.54 2.93
CA GLN A 38 15.31 -18.18 3.98
C GLN A 38 13.93 -17.53 4.14
N LYS A 39 13.81 -16.19 4.12
CA LYS A 39 12.51 -15.50 4.10
C LYS A 39 11.70 -15.78 2.84
N SER A 40 12.34 -15.90 1.69
CA SER A 40 11.66 -16.35 0.46
C SER A 40 11.20 -17.81 0.55
N ARG A 41 11.93 -18.66 1.28
CA ARG A 41 11.50 -20.02 1.63
C ARG A 41 10.34 -19.98 2.61
N ASP A 42 10.33 -19.10 3.61
CA ASP A 42 9.21 -18.97 4.55
C ASP A 42 7.91 -18.61 3.82
N TYR A 43 7.97 -17.71 2.83
CA TYR A 43 6.82 -17.40 1.97
C TYR A 43 6.38 -18.61 1.11
N GLN A 44 7.33 -19.38 0.57
CA GLN A 44 7.00 -20.61 -0.16
C GLN A 44 6.45 -21.70 0.76
N GLN A 45 6.99 -21.82 1.97
CA GLN A 45 6.54 -22.72 3.01
C GLN A 45 5.14 -22.34 3.47
N GLU A 46 4.84 -21.05 3.66
CA GLU A 46 3.49 -20.56 3.94
C GLU A 46 2.53 -20.92 2.79
N LYS A 47 2.96 -20.74 1.53
CA LYS A 47 2.17 -21.13 0.35
C LYS A 47 1.92 -22.64 0.30
N GLU A 48 2.91 -23.45 0.69
CA GLU A 48 2.79 -24.90 0.80
C GLU A 48 1.90 -25.31 1.97
N THR A 49 2.02 -24.68 3.14
CA THR A 49 1.15 -24.88 4.31
C THR A 49 -0.29 -24.57 3.93
N ARG A 50 -0.56 -23.43 3.28
CA ARG A 50 -1.89 -23.11 2.73
C ARG A 50 -2.40 -24.16 1.73
N ARG A 51 -1.53 -24.71 0.89
CA ARG A 51 -1.89 -25.79 -0.04
C ARG A 51 -2.17 -27.11 0.69
N LYS A 52 -1.39 -27.43 1.72
CA LYS A 52 -1.57 -28.62 2.57
C LYS A 52 -2.88 -28.52 3.36
N LEU A 53 -3.15 -27.39 4.01
CA LEU A 53 -4.41 -27.10 4.71
C LEU A 53 -5.62 -27.21 3.77
N LYS A 54 -5.53 -26.64 2.56
CA LYS A 54 -6.56 -26.80 1.52
C LYS A 54 -6.77 -28.24 1.07
N ARG A 55 -5.69 -28.99 0.84
CA ARG A 55 -5.74 -30.40 0.39
C ARG A 55 -6.27 -31.33 1.47
N ALA A 56 -5.93 -31.07 2.72
CA ALA A 56 -6.39 -31.86 3.85
C ALA A 56 -7.88 -31.67 4.16
N ARG A 57 -8.57 -30.71 3.51
CA ARG A 57 -9.88 -30.18 3.93
C ARG A 57 -9.89 -29.65 5.39
N LEU A 58 -8.72 -29.67 6.05
CA LEU A 58 -8.40 -29.07 7.33
C LEU A 58 -7.98 -27.61 7.11
N LEU A 59 -8.84 -26.81 6.47
CA LEU A 59 -8.90 -25.45 6.95
C LEU A 59 -9.67 -25.58 8.27
N SER A 60 -8.96 -25.49 9.40
CA SER A 60 -9.56 -25.53 10.75
C SER A 60 -10.76 -24.60 10.84
N LEU A 61 -10.82 -23.60 9.96
CA LEU A 61 -11.83 -22.57 9.92
C LEU A 61 -12.55 -22.37 8.56
N GLY A 62 -12.73 -23.39 7.70
CA GLY A 62 -13.77 -23.37 6.64
C GLY A 62 -13.81 -22.19 5.64
N TRP A 63 -12.78 -21.35 5.53
CA TRP A 63 -12.78 -20.17 4.67
C TRP A 63 -12.91 -20.55 3.20
N THR A 64 -14.03 -20.20 2.56
CA THR A 64 -14.04 -20.04 1.11
C THR A 64 -13.22 -18.79 0.77
N PRO A 65 -12.15 -18.89 -0.02
CA PRO A 65 -11.53 -17.69 -0.55
C PRO A 65 -12.59 -16.93 -1.32
N VAL A 66 -12.80 -15.64 -0.97
CA VAL A 66 -13.62 -14.73 -1.76
C VAL A 66 -13.17 -14.87 -3.21
N SER A 67 -14.03 -15.47 -4.02
CA SER A 67 -13.75 -15.78 -5.41
C SER A 67 -13.45 -14.46 -6.10
N VAL A 68 -12.20 -14.29 -6.57
CA VAL A 68 -11.90 -13.23 -7.51
C VAL A 68 -12.63 -13.62 -8.79
N ALA A 69 -13.55 -12.74 -9.20
CA ALA A 69 -14.38 -12.69 -10.40
C ALA A 69 -14.24 -13.81 -11.45
N PRO A 70 -15.33 -14.18 -12.15
CA PRO A 70 -15.32 -15.27 -13.13
C PRO A 70 -14.19 -15.10 -14.14
N ARG A 71 -13.53 -16.21 -14.51
CA ARG A 71 -12.72 -16.29 -15.73
C ARG A 71 -13.54 -15.71 -16.88
N GLN A 72 -13.26 -14.48 -17.29
CA GLN A 72 -13.73 -14.00 -18.58
C GLN A 72 -12.92 -14.74 -19.63
N THR A 73 -13.58 -15.71 -20.28
CA THR A 73 -13.19 -16.22 -21.58
C THR A 73 -13.18 -15.06 -22.58
N PRO A 74 -12.19 -14.98 -23.49
CA PRO A 74 -12.16 -13.94 -24.51
C PRO A 74 -13.17 -14.33 -25.60
N ALA A 75 -14.41 -13.88 -25.46
CA ALA A 75 -15.37 -13.84 -26.55
C ALA A 75 -15.54 -12.37 -26.95
N SER A 76 -14.87 -12.02 -28.03
CA SER A 76 -15.04 -10.80 -28.80
C SER A 76 -16.50 -10.58 -29.20
N ALA A 77 -17.08 -9.46 -28.77
CA ALA A 77 -18.18 -8.79 -29.47
C ALA A 77 -17.98 -7.27 -29.33
N PRO A 78 -18.07 -6.50 -30.43
CA PRO A 78 -17.87 -5.05 -30.40
C PRO A 78 -19.04 -4.36 -29.70
N LEU A 79 -18.73 -3.31 -28.94
CA LEU A 79 -19.70 -2.43 -28.31
C LEU A 79 -20.67 -1.87 -29.35
N SER A 80 -21.93 -2.25 -29.24
CA SER A 80 -23.06 -1.62 -29.94
C SER A 80 -23.26 -0.21 -29.38
N VAL A 81 -22.96 0.79 -30.19
CA VAL A 81 -23.29 2.19 -29.92
C VAL A 81 -24.80 2.34 -30.10
N SER A 82 -25.51 2.57 -28.99
CA SER A 82 -26.92 2.96 -28.99
C SER A 82 -27.03 4.42 -29.41
N SER A 83 -27.54 4.64 -30.61
CA SER A 83 -27.93 5.95 -31.13
C SER A 83 -29.44 6.13 -30.96
N ASP A 84 -29.87 7.07 -30.14
CA ASP A 84 -31.26 7.57 -30.14
C ASP A 84 -31.26 9.09 -29.86
N THR A 85 -31.38 9.89 -30.92
CA THR A 85 -32.20 11.12 -30.96
C THR A 85 -32.44 11.55 -32.41
N PRO A 86 -33.63 12.09 -32.76
CA PRO A 86 -34.13 12.21 -34.14
C PRO A 86 -33.81 13.59 -34.79
N PRO A 87 -34.17 13.82 -36.08
CA PRO A 87 -33.39 14.61 -37.01
C PRO A 87 -33.73 16.10 -37.02
N SER A 88 -32.75 16.93 -37.37
CA SER A 88 -32.99 18.26 -37.94
C SER A 88 -32.30 18.36 -39.30
N GLU A 89 -33.08 18.85 -40.24
CA GLU A 89 -32.82 18.88 -41.67
C GLU A 89 -31.71 19.84 -42.08
N GLY A 90 -31.06 19.51 -43.20
CA GLY A 90 -30.57 20.50 -44.15
C GLY A 90 -29.08 20.84 -44.05
N THR A 91 -28.29 20.31 -44.99
CA THR A 91 -27.86 21.09 -46.19
C THR A 91 -26.51 20.58 -46.74
N ARG A 92 -26.59 20.09 -47.99
CA ARG A 92 -25.56 20.03 -49.06
C ARG A 92 -24.30 19.15 -48.89
N SER A 93 -24.35 18.08 -49.67
CA SER A 93 -23.27 17.26 -50.20
C SER A 93 -22.26 18.02 -51.07
N VAL A 94 -20.97 17.73 -50.88
CA VAL A 94 -19.93 17.82 -51.92
C VAL A 94 -18.98 16.62 -51.77
N PRO A 95 -18.83 15.75 -52.80
CA PRO A 95 -17.90 14.63 -52.74
C PRO A 95 -16.55 15.02 -53.33
N LEU A 96 -15.46 14.77 -52.59
CA LEU A 96 -14.11 14.79 -53.17
C LEU A 96 -13.49 13.39 -53.06
N ARG A 97 -13.49 12.70 -54.21
CA ARG A 97 -12.63 11.55 -54.49
C ARG A 97 -11.19 12.03 -54.78
N PRO A 98 -10.18 11.18 -54.54
CA PRO A 98 -8.78 11.53 -54.70
C PRO A 98 -8.34 11.34 -56.16
N HIS A 99 -7.81 12.39 -56.79
CA HIS A 99 -7.15 12.29 -58.08
C HIS A 99 -5.67 11.94 -57.90
N VAL A 100 -5.34 10.71 -58.29
CA VAL A 100 -3.99 10.25 -58.59
C VAL A 100 -3.52 10.95 -59.87
N HIS A 101 -2.37 11.61 -59.83
CA HIS A 101 -1.61 11.97 -61.03
C HIS A 101 -0.22 11.34 -60.98
N HIS A 102 -0.08 10.26 -61.75
CA HIS A 102 1.18 9.89 -62.38
C HIS A 102 1.56 10.99 -63.38
N ARG A 103 2.79 11.51 -63.32
CA ARG A 103 3.42 12.12 -64.49
C ARG A 103 4.92 11.85 -64.56
N ARG A 104 5.20 11.06 -65.59
CA ARG A 104 6.42 10.70 -66.33
C ARG A 104 7.61 11.68 -66.34
N GLU A 105 8.78 11.03 -66.38
CA GLU A 105 10.10 11.47 -66.83
C GLU A 105 10.09 12.22 -68.17
N ALA A 106 10.97 13.22 -68.33
CA ALA A 106 12.14 13.14 -69.21
C ALA A 106 12.91 14.49 -69.31
N ASP A 107 14.23 14.36 -69.21
CA ASP A 107 15.31 15.05 -69.92
C ASP A 107 15.84 16.47 -69.59
N ALA A 108 17.17 16.43 -69.47
CA ALA A 108 18.21 17.33 -69.97
C ALA A 108 18.66 18.56 -69.16
N GLY A 109 19.97 18.60 -68.90
CA GLY A 109 20.75 19.82 -69.08
C GLY A 109 21.55 20.34 -67.88
N CYS A 110 22.78 19.84 -67.75
CA CYS A 110 24.01 20.59 -67.43
C CYS A 110 23.92 21.97 -66.75
N CYS A 111 24.51 22.11 -65.56
CA CYS A 111 25.59 23.09 -65.27
C CYS A 111 26.04 23.05 -63.80
N THR A 112 27.36 23.18 -63.62
CA THR A 112 28.13 23.31 -62.38
C THR A 112 27.86 24.64 -61.65
N THR A 113 27.80 24.62 -60.31
CA THR A 113 28.74 25.29 -59.37
C THR A 113 28.10 25.66 -58.02
N THR A 114 29.01 25.78 -57.03
CA THR A 114 28.96 26.53 -55.77
C THR A 114 28.33 25.90 -54.52
N ASP A 115 29.24 25.60 -53.59
CA ASP A 115 29.03 25.38 -52.17
C ASP A 115 28.09 26.42 -51.55
N GLY A 116 27.00 25.92 -50.96
CA GLY A 116 26.11 26.64 -50.07
C GLY A 116 26.00 25.91 -48.72
N PRO A 117 25.74 26.63 -47.62
CA PRO A 117 25.88 26.11 -46.27
C PRO A 117 24.87 24.99 -46.01
N LYS A 118 25.36 23.87 -45.47
CA LYS A 118 24.54 22.74 -45.02
C LYS A 118 23.60 23.21 -43.91
N ASN A 119 22.39 23.61 -44.29
CA ASN A 119 21.25 23.63 -43.38
C ASN A 119 20.91 22.17 -43.08
N ASP A 120 21.36 21.68 -41.92
CA ASP A 120 20.93 20.43 -41.31
C ASP A 120 19.43 20.56 -40.97
N VAL A 121 18.58 20.31 -41.96
CA VAL A 121 17.18 19.98 -41.74
C VAL A 121 17.18 18.66 -40.95
N PRO A 122 16.53 18.59 -39.77
CA PRO A 122 16.46 17.34 -39.02
C PRO A 122 15.84 16.29 -39.92
N LYS A 123 16.63 15.29 -40.34
CA LYS A 123 16.11 14.10 -41.02
C LYS A 123 15.13 13.43 -40.06
N LEU A 124 13.84 13.66 -40.28
CA LEU A 124 12.76 12.87 -39.69
C LEU A 124 12.96 11.43 -40.17
N SER A 125 13.57 10.60 -39.30
CA SER A 125 13.65 9.17 -39.57
C SER A 125 12.24 8.60 -39.54
N LEU A 126 11.77 8.12 -40.68
CA LEU A 126 10.52 7.40 -40.76
C LEU A 126 10.70 6.07 -40.00
N VAL A 127 10.18 6.00 -38.77
CA VAL A 127 10.16 4.76 -38.00
C VAL A 127 9.12 3.85 -38.64
N MET A 128 9.58 2.84 -39.37
CA MET A 128 8.70 1.85 -40.00
C MET A 128 8.05 0.98 -38.92
N PRO A 129 6.71 0.82 -38.91
CA PRO A 129 6.03 0.02 -37.92
C PRO A 129 6.47 -1.44 -38.01
N THR A 130 6.86 -2.02 -36.87
CA THR A 130 7.09 -3.47 -36.76
C THR A 130 5.74 -4.17 -36.69
N TRP A 131 5.29 -4.71 -37.84
CA TRP A 131 4.04 -5.45 -37.95
C TRP A 131 4.02 -6.62 -36.94
N GLY A 132 3.02 -6.64 -36.06
CA GLY A 132 2.86 -7.65 -34.99
C GLY A 132 3.50 -7.29 -33.63
N SER A 133 4.24 -6.18 -33.54
CA SER A 133 4.70 -5.62 -32.26
C SER A 133 3.58 -4.82 -31.60
N LEU A 134 3.40 -4.98 -30.27
CA LEU A 134 2.51 -4.10 -29.48
C LEU A 134 3.07 -2.69 -29.31
N ASP A 135 4.34 -2.48 -29.70
CA ASP A 135 4.98 -1.19 -29.81
C ASP A 135 5.58 -1.07 -31.22
N PRO A 136 4.76 -0.76 -32.23
CA PRO A 136 5.22 -0.72 -33.62
C PRO A 136 6.23 0.41 -33.85
N PHE A 137 6.23 1.46 -33.01
CA PHE A 137 7.06 2.65 -33.15
C PHE A 137 8.30 2.66 -32.25
N GLY A 138 8.54 1.58 -31.49
CA GLY A 138 9.71 1.49 -30.61
C GLY A 138 9.76 2.58 -29.53
N GLN A 139 8.60 2.99 -29.01
CA GLN A 139 8.51 3.99 -27.94
C GLN A 139 9.11 3.50 -26.62
N PHE A 140 9.17 2.19 -26.41
CA PHE A 140 9.76 1.58 -25.23
C PHE A 140 11.19 1.11 -25.51
N ARG A 141 12.11 1.43 -24.59
CA ARG A 141 13.47 0.86 -24.59
C ARG A 141 13.53 -0.64 -24.33
N VAL A 142 12.41 -1.23 -23.91
CA VAL A 142 12.29 -2.66 -23.60
C VAL A 142 11.28 -3.29 -24.56
N PRO A 143 11.54 -4.51 -25.09
CA PRO A 143 10.59 -5.22 -25.93
C PRO A 143 9.25 -5.42 -25.22
N MET A 144 8.17 -4.88 -25.81
CA MET A 144 6.82 -4.95 -25.27
C MET A 144 6.07 -6.19 -25.76
N ASN A 145 5.58 -6.98 -24.83
CA ASN A 145 4.70 -8.13 -25.10
C ASN A 145 3.35 -7.92 -24.42
N VAL A 146 2.40 -8.82 -24.69
CA VAL A 146 1.02 -8.73 -24.17
C VAL A 146 1.01 -8.66 -22.64
N GLU A 147 1.88 -9.43 -21.98
CA GLU A 147 1.96 -9.48 -20.52
C GLU A 147 2.46 -8.16 -19.91
N LYS A 148 3.52 -7.56 -20.45
CA LYS A 148 4.03 -6.24 -20.04
C LYS A 148 3.01 -5.14 -20.32
N HIS A 149 2.31 -5.20 -21.44
CA HIS A 149 1.25 -4.25 -21.75
C HIS A 149 0.12 -4.30 -20.70
N ARG A 150 -0.34 -5.50 -20.32
CA ARG A 150 -1.33 -5.67 -19.23
C ARG A 150 -0.82 -5.14 -17.89
N ILE A 151 0.46 -5.28 -17.59
CA ILE A 151 1.05 -4.73 -16.36
C ILE A 151 0.99 -3.19 -16.37
N LEU A 152 1.26 -2.54 -17.51
CA LEU A 152 1.15 -1.08 -17.64
C LEU A 152 -0.31 -0.60 -17.58
N GLU A 153 -1.22 -1.33 -18.23
CA GLU A 153 -2.66 -1.06 -18.15
C GLU A 153 -3.14 -1.17 -16.70
N TYR A 154 -2.77 -2.25 -16.00
CA TYR A 154 -3.02 -2.41 -14.58
C TYR A 154 -2.43 -1.26 -13.76
N PHE A 155 -1.22 -0.80 -14.11
CA PHE A 155 -0.61 0.32 -13.42
C PHE A 155 -1.49 1.58 -13.49
N VAL A 156 -1.94 1.93 -14.69
CA VAL A 156 -2.75 3.14 -14.93
C VAL A 156 -4.14 3.02 -14.32
N LEU A 157 -4.81 1.87 -14.47
CA LEU A 157 -6.21 1.70 -14.10
C LEU A 157 -6.42 1.29 -12.63
N ARG A 158 -5.44 0.65 -11.99
CA ARG A 158 -5.61 0.09 -10.64
C ARG A 158 -4.49 0.42 -9.67
N PHE A 159 -3.22 0.23 -10.04
CA PHE A 159 -2.10 0.48 -9.14
C PHE A 159 -2.04 1.96 -8.73
N PHE A 160 -2.00 2.85 -9.72
CA PHE A 160 -1.80 4.27 -9.51
C PHE A 160 -2.96 4.87 -8.70
N PRO A 161 -4.25 4.72 -9.11
CA PRO A 161 -5.36 5.25 -8.33
C PRO A 161 -5.42 4.73 -6.90
N ALA A 162 -5.07 3.46 -6.68
CA ALA A 162 -5.03 2.91 -5.34
C ALA A 162 -3.95 3.60 -4.50
N VAL A 163 -2.71 3.63 -4.98
CA VAL A 163 -1.57 4.05 -4.16
C VAL A 163 -1.49 5.57 -4.01
N THR A 164 -1.99 6.33 -4.99
CA THR A 164 -1.92 7.80 -4.97
C THR A 164 -3.21 8.45 -4.51
N ARG A 165 -4.36 7.82 -4.74
CA ARG A 165 -5.70 8.41 -4.53
C ARG A 165 -5.93 9.74 -5.29
N SER A 166 -7.18 10.07 -5.60
CA SER A 166 -7.53 11.23 -6.43
C SER A 166 -7.49 12.57 -5.67
N ASP A 167 -7.66 12.51 -4.34
CA ASP A 167 -7.66 13.62 -3.37
C ASP A 167 -6.26 14.22 -3.15
N MET A 168 -5.20 13.47 -3.43
CA MET A 168 -3.84 14.01 -3.40
C MET A 168 -3.64 15.21 -4.34
N VAL A 169 -4.43 15.33 -5.42
CA VAL A 169 -4.38 16.50 -6.33
C VAL A 169 -5.02 17.75 -5.69
N ALA A 170 -6.10 17.59 -4.94
CA ALA A 170 -6.76 18.70 -4.23
C ALA A 170 -5.92 19.16 -3.03
N PHE A 171 -5.29 18.22 -2.31
CA PHE A 171 -4.38 18.50 -1.20
C PHE A 171 -3.12 19.29 -1.63
N MET A 172 -2.72 19.22 -2.90
CA MET A 172 -1.53 19.91 -3.45
C MET A 172 -1.77 21.39 -3.80
N GLY A 173 -2.94 21.98 -3.50
CA GLY A 173 -3.18 23.41 -3.78
C GLY A 173 -3.09 23.79 -5.27
N HIS A 174 -3.21 22.80 -6.16
CA HIS A 174 -3.17 22.98 -7.61
C HIS A 174 -4.56 22.70 -8.20
N PRO A 175 -5.43 23.72 -8.28
CA PRO A 175 -6.81 23.56 -8.74
C PRO A 175 -6.94 23.26 -10.25
N ARG A 176 -5.83 23.22 -11.00
CA ARG A 176 -5.83 22.91 -12.43
C ARG A 176 -5.17 21.57 -12.68
N ALA A 177 -5.98 20.53 -12.79
CA ALA A 177 -5.53 19.23 -13.27
C ALA A 177 -4.96 19.39 -14.71
N PRO A 178 -3.76 18.89 -15.01
CA PRO A 178 -3.31 18.77 -16.39
C PRO A 178 -4.29 17.88 -17.18
N SER A 179 -4.49 18.17 -18.47
CA SER A 179 -5.42 17.45 -19.37
C SER A 179 -5.10 15.96 -19.59
N SER A 180 -4.01 15.46 -19.01
CA SER A 180 -3.57 14.06 -19.13
C SER A 180 -3.46 13.40 -17.76
N SER A 181 -3.88 12.13 -17.68
CA SER A 181 -3.77 11.33 -16.46
C SER A 181 -2.32 11.31 -15.94
N PRO A 182 -2.07 11.69 -14.67
CA PRO A 182 -0.72 11.65 -14.09
C PRO A 182 -0.05 10.28 -14.18
N ALA A 183 -0.83 9.20 -14.12
CA ALA A 183 -0.34 7.83 -14.32
C ALA A 183 0.27 7.65 -15.72
N VAL A 184 -0.39 8.18 -16.76
CA VAL A 184 0.07 8.10 -18.15
C VAL A 184 1.35 8.90 -18.33
N GLN A 185 1.48 10.06 -17.66
CA GLN A 185 2.73 10.83 -17.70
C GLN A 185 3.89 10.07 -17.08
N ILE A 186 3.67 9.36 -15.98
CA ILE A 186 4.70 8.51 -15.35
C ILE A 186 5.12 7.38 -16.29
N VAL A 187 4.18 6.70 -16.94
CA VAL A 187 4.50 5.65 -17.92
C VAL A 187 5.32 6.23 -19.07
N ARG A 188 4.94 7.38 -19.62
CA ARG A 188 5.67 8.05 -20.71
C ARG A 188 7.08 8.49 -20.32
N ARG A 189 7.28 8.98 -19.09
CA ARG A 189 8.62 9.32 -18.59
C ARG A 189 9.46 8.06 -18.42
N ALA A 190 8.90 7.03 -17.79
CA ALA A 190 9.58 5.77 -17.56
C ALA A 190 9.97 5.03 -18.86
N SER A 191 9.18 5.15 -19.94
CA SER A 191 9.47 4.44 -21.20
C SER A 191 10.76 4.89 -21.90
N THR A 192 11.29 6.06 -21.53
CA THR A 192 12.49 6.65 -22.14
C THR A 192 13.80 5.97 -21.73
N ASP A 193 13.85 5.29 -20.58
CA ASP A 193 15.03 4.61 -20.03
C ASP A 193 14.65 3.18 -19.56
N GLU A 194 15.49 2.21 -19.89
CA GLU A 194 15.27 0.79 -19.56
C GLU A 194 15.16 0.55 -18.05
N LEU A 195 15.96 1.24 -17.23
CA LEU A 195 15.93 1.11 -15.77
C LEU A 195 14.55 1.50 -15.22
N HIS A 196 14.02 2.65 -15.67
CA HIS A 196 12.80 3.23 -15.13
C HIS A 196 11.57 2.40 -15.53
N VAL A 197 11.48 1.95 -16.79
CA VAL A 197 10.36 1.09 -17.22
C VAL A 197 10.40 -0.28 -16.53
N LEU A 198 11.57 -0.88 -16.34
CA LEU A 198 11.67 -2.16 -15.63
C LEU A 198 11.31 -2.03 -14.14
N ALA A 199 11.72 -0.95 -13.48
CA ALA A 199 11.33 -0.66 -12.10
C ALA A 199 9.80 -0.54 -11.95
N LEU A 200 9.17 0.22 -12.86
CA LEU A 200 7.72 0.39 -12.91
C LEU A 200 6.99 -0.94 -13.10
N LEU A 201 7.43 -1.74 -14.09
CA LEU A 201 6.87 -3.07 -14.37
C LEU A 201 7.06 -4.01 -13.17
N ALA A 202 8.22 -3.96 -12.50
CA ALA A 202 8.49 -4.78 -11.32
C ALA A 202 7.50 -4.46 -10.18
N ALA A 203 7.31 -3.18 -9.83
CA ALA A 203 6.38 -2.78 -8.78
C ALA A 203 4.93 -3.13 -9.11
N ALA A 204 4.46 -2.82 -10.33
CA ALA A 204 3.10 -3.12 -10.75
C ALA A 204 2.82 -4.63 -10.78
N SER A 205 3.74 -5.43 -11.36
CA SER A 205 3.59 -6.88 -11.40
C SER A 205 3.71 -7.53 -10.01
N ALA A 206 4.54 -7.00 -9.12
CA ALA A 206 4.61 -7.44 -7.73
C ALA A 206 3.28 -7.22 -7.00
N ARG A 207 2.65 -6.04 -7.14
CA ARG A 207 1.31 -5.80 -6.58
C ARG A 207 0.29 -6.77 -7.14
N MET A 208 0.26 -6.96 -8.47
CA MET A 208 -0.64 -7.92 -9.11
C MET A 208 -0.47 -9.32 -8.51
N LYS A 209 0.76 -9.80 -8.32
CA LYS A 209 1.06 -11.13 -7.77
C LYS A 209 0.71 -11.25 -6.29
N PHE A 210 1.23 -10.35 -5.46
CA PHE A 210 1.22 -10.51 -4.00
C PHE A 210 -0.05 -9.95 -3.35
N VAL A 211 -0.62 -8.87 -3.89
CA VAL A 211 -1.83 -8.22 -3.34
C VAL A 211 -3.08 -8.76 -4.03
N ASP A 212 -3.10 -8.74 -5.35
CA ASP A 212 -4.29 -9.13 -6.15
C ASP A 212 -4.32 -10.62 -6.49
N ARG A 213 -3.26 -11.37 -6.15
CA ARG A 213 -3.15 -12.82 -6.35
C ARG A 213 -3.26 -13.23 -7.82
N TYR A 214 -2.82 -12.35 -8.73
CA TYR A 214 -2.72 -12.63 -10.15
C TYR A 214 -1.68 -13.73 -10.42
N HIS A 215 -2.02 -14.62 -11.36
CA HIS A 215 -1.14 -15.71 -11.77
C HIS A 215 -0.54 -15.38 -13.14
N PHE A 216 0.73 -15.02 -13.14
CA PHE A 216 1.49 -14.81 -14.36
C PHE A 216 1.78 -16.12 -15.08
N SER A 217 1.95 -16.05 -16.40
CA SER A 217 2.40 -17.19 -17.22
C SER A 217 3.71 -17.77 -16.66
N ARG A 218 4.58 -16.85 -16.22
CA ARG A 218 5.81 -17.12 -15.52
C ARG A 218 5.69 -16.69 -14.06
N ALA A 219 5.71 -17.66 -13.15
CA ALA A 219 5.46 -17.41 -11.74
C ALA A 219 6.46 -16.46 -11.06
N ASP A 220 7.71 -16.39 -11.54
CA ASP A 220 8.80 -15.56 -11.01
C ASP A 220 9.03 -14.25 -11.80
N LEU A 221 8.05 -13.83 -12.60
CA LEU A 221 8.17 -12.62 -13.42
C LEU A 221 8.48 -11.35 -12.61
N PRO A 222 7.76 -11.01 -11.52
CA PRO A 222 8.05 -9.79 -10.76
C PRO A 222 9.46 -9.77 -10.18
N GLU A 223 9.91 -10.91 -9.64
CA GLU A 223 11.25 -11.07 -9.08
C GLU A 223 12.33 -10.88 -10.14
N ARG A 224 12.16 -11.45 -11.34
CA ARG A 224 13.11 -11.25 -12.46
C ARG A 224 13.20 -9.80 -12.92
N LEU A 225 12.07 -9.11 -12.98
CA LEU A 225 12.03 -7.70 -13.33
C LEU A 225 12.75 -6.86 -12.27
N ALA A 226 12.54 -7.16 -10.98
CA ALA A 226 13.27 -6.52 -9.88
C ALA A 226 14.78 -6.80 -9.94
N ASP A 227 15.20 -8.05 -10.20
CA ASP A 227 16.61 -8.42 -10.34
C ASP A 227 17.29 -7.74 -11.54
N ALA A 228 16.58 -7.62 -12.67
CA ALA A 228 17.07 -6.87 -13.82
C ALA A 228 17.22 -5.38 -13.49
N THR A 229 16.21 -4.80 -12.84
CA THR A 229 16.21 -3.40 -12.39
C THR A 229 17.37 -3.13 -11.43
N LEU A 230 17.60 -4.00 -10.45
CA LEU A 230 18.70 -3.87 -9.48
C LEU A 230 20.07 -3.89 -10.15
N ARG A 231 20.27 -4.72 -11.18
CA ARG A 231 21.53 -4.74 -11.96
C ARG A 231 21.74 -3.43 -12.71
N LEU A 232 20.72 -2.92 -13.38
CA LEU A 232 20.80 -1.63 -14.08
C LEU A 232 21.01 -0.47 -13.10
N LEU A 233 20.39 -0.50 -11.93
CA LEU A 233 20.58 0.49 -10.87
C LEU A 233 22.03 0.52 -10.38
N ARG A 234 22.64 -0.65 -10.16
CA ARG A 234 24.06 -0.73 -9.76
C ARG A 234 24.96 -0.15 -10.85
N ASN A 235 24.74 -0.54 -12.11
CA ASN A 235 25.49 0.02 -13.24
C ASN A 235 25.32 1.54 -13.35
N TYR A 236 24.11 2.06 -13.13
CA TYR A 236 23.82 3.49 -13.13
C TYR A 236 24.68 4.25 -12.11
N LEU A 237 24.76 3.70 -10.88
CA LEU A 237 25.51 4.31 -9.78
C LEU A 237 27.02 4.18 -9.96
N GLU A 238 27.51 3.05 -10.47
CA GLU A 238 28.92 2.83 -10.78
C GLU A 238 29.43 3.79 -11.87
N GLN A 239 28.57 4.13 -12.84
CA GLN A 239 28.87 5.10 -13.88
C GLN A 239 28.86 6.56 -13.41
N ALA A 240 28.58 6.81 -12.12
CA ALA A 240 28.47 8.15 -11.54
C ALA A 240 27.52 9.07 -12.33
N ARG A 241 26.45 8.51 -12.90
CA ARG A 241 25.42 9.29 -13.59
C ARG A 241 24.74 10.25 -12.60
N PRO A 242 24.25 11.42 -13.07
CA PRO A 242 23.54 12.37 -12.21
C PRO A 242 22.39 11.71 -11.47
N ILE A 243 22.21 12.03 -10.19
CA ILE A 243 21.09 11.54 -9.40
C ILE A 243 19.85 12.36 -9.79
N THR A 244 18.81 11.69 -10.27
CA THR A 244 17.57 12.31 -10.73
C THR A 244 16.37 11.88 -9.87
N HIS A 245 15.25 12.59 -10.02
CA HIS A 245 13.99 12.21 -9.38
C HIS A 245 13.50 10.85 -9.89
N GLU A 246 13.67 10.56 -11.18
CA GLU A 246 13.28 9.28 -11.80
C GLU A 246 14.07 8.09 -11.22
N LEU A 247 15.34 8.30 -10.87
CA LEU A 247 16.15 7.30 -10.18
C LEU A 247 15.59 7.01 -8.79
N VAL A 248 15.29 8.05 -7.99
CA VAL A 248 14.68 7.89 -6.67
C VAL A 248 13.32 7.20 -6.76
N GLN A 249 12.51 7.53 -7.77
CA GLN A 249 11.23 6.86 -8.03
C GLN A 249 11.44 5.37 -8.38
N SER A 250 12.50 5.03 -9.12
CA SER A 250 12.83 3.63 -9.45
C SER A 250 13.22 2.83 -8.21
N ILE A 251 13.95 3.45 -7.26
CA ILE A 251 14.28 2.82 -5.98
C ILE A 251 13.02 2.67 -5.11
N LEU A 252 12.10 3.64 -5.14
CA LEU A 252 10.80 3.51 -4.47
C LEU A 252 9.96 2.37 -5.05
N TYR A 253 10.05 2.10 -6.35
CA TYR A 253 9.39 0.94 -6.94
C TYR A 253 10.00 -0.38 -6.44
N LEU A 254 11.32 -0.46 -6.31
CA LEU A 254 11.99 -1.63 -5.70
C LEU A 254 11.62 -1.79 -4.23
N TRP A 255 11.54 -0.68 -3.48
CA TRP A 255 10.98 -0.68 -2.13
C TRP A 255 9.59 -1.32 -2.13
N ALA A 256 8.66 -0.84 -2.98
CA ALA A 256 7.31 -1.38 -3.05
C ALA A 256 7.28 -2.90 -3.34
N VAL A 257 8.14 -3.39 -4.25
CA VAL A 257 8.31 -4.83 -4.52
C VAL A 257 8.65 -5.58 -3.23
N GLU A 258 9.66 -5.12 -2.49
CA GLU A 258 10.10 -5.75 -1.26
C GLU A 258 9.06 -5.63 -0.12
N SER A 259 8.29 -4.53 -0.07
CA SER A 259 7.16 -4.38 0.86
C SER A 259 6.06 -5.40 0.58
N TYR A 260 5.69 -5.61 -0.68
CA TYR A 260 4.70 -6.63 -1.04
C TYR A 260 5.17 -8.06 -0.72
N ARG A 261 6.50 -8.28 -0.72
CA ARG A 261 7.14 -9.52 -0.27
C ARG A 261 7.36 -9.58 1.24
N ARG A 262 7.04 -8.52 1.99
CA ARG A 262 7.28 -8.38 3.44
C ARG A 262 8.75 -8.54 3.82
N ASN A 263 9.65 -8.17 2.92
CA ASN A 263 11.08 -8.15 3.20
C ASN A 263 11.47 -6.78 3.79
N TRP A 264 11.10 -6.58 5.05
CA TRP A 264 11.25 -5.30 5.76
C TRP A 264 12.69 -4.80 5.86
N GLU A 265 13.68 -5.69 5.80
CA GLU A 265 15.11 -5.37 5.83
C GLU A 265 15.59 -4.73 4.50
N ALA A 266 15.14 -5.28 3.37
CA ALA A 266 15.45 -4.68 2.06
C ALA A 266 14.67 -3.39 1.85
N VAL A 267 13.42 -3.34 2.30
CA VAL A 267 12.60 -2.12 2.36
C VAL A 267 13.33 -0.99 3.11
N TRP A 268 13.82 -1.27 4.32
CA TRP A 268 14.62 -0.32 5.11
C TRP A 268 15.90 0.12 4.39
N THR A 269 16.56 -0.81 3.70
CA THR A 269 17.78 -0.52 2.92
C THR A 269 17.48 0.41 1.74
N HIS A 270 16.42 0.15 0.99
CA HIS A 270 15.96 1.03 -0.09
C HIS A 270 15.59 2.42 0.47
N GLY A 271 14.94 2.49 1.62
CA GLY A 271 14.59 3.77 2.23
C GLY A 271 15.79 4.58 2.67
N LYS A 272 16.76 3.98 3.37
CA LYS A 272 18.03 4.64 3.70
C LYS A 272 18.76 5.15 2.46
N MET A 273 18.76 4.35 1.39
CA MET A 273 19.38 4.74 0.13
C MET A 273 18.67 5.94 -0.51
N ILE A 274 17.33 5.96 -0.52
CA ILE A 274 16.57 7.11 -1.01
C ILE A 274 16.90 8.36 -0.19
N MET A 275 16.83 8.27 1.15
CA MET A 275 17.12 9.42 2.02
C MET A 275 18.54 9.95 1.83
N TYR A 276 19.52 9.06 1.71
CA TYR A 276 20.90 9.43 1.40
C TYR A 276 21.01 10.19 0.07
N LEU A 277 20.41 9.66 -1.00
CA LEU A 277 20.47 10.28 -2.33
C LEU A 277 19.77 11.64 -2.36
N CYS A 278 18.61 11.75 -1.72
CA CYS A 278 17.86 13.00 -1.63
C CYS A 278 18.66 14.07 -0.87
N ASN A 279 19.17 13.73 0.32
CA ASN A 279 19.90 14.67 1.17
C ASN A 279 21.24 15.09 0.55
N ARG A 280 21.94 14.17 -0.13
CA ARG A 280 23.27 14.45 -0.66
C ARG A 280 23.27 15.10 -2.05
N HIS A 281 22.29 14.77 -2.90
CA HIS A 281 22.32 15.16 -4.32
C HIS A 281 21.13 16.00 -4.78
N LEU A 282 19.99 15.95 -4.07
CA LEU A 282 18.80 16.72 -4.44
C LEU A 282 18.55 17.90 -3.48
N GLY A 283 19.47 18.14 -2.53
CA GLY A 283 19.37 19.23 -1.56
C GLY A 283 18.36 18.98 -0.43
N GLY A 284 17.92 17.73 -0.22
CA GLY A 284 17.02 17.35 0.85
C GLY A 284 15.70 16.74 0.36
N PHE A 285 15.00 16.06 1.27
CA PHE A 285 13.68 15.47 1.03
C PHE A 285 12.64 16.50 0.53
N GLN A 286 12.73 17.75 1.02
CA GLN A 286 11.82 18.84 0.69
C GLN A 286 11.89 19.30 -0.77
N ASN A 287 13.02 19.06 -1.44
CA ASN A 287 13.22 19.43 -2.84
C ASN A 287 12.69 18.37 -3.81
N LEU A 288 12.22 17.22 -3.33
CA LEU A 288 11.53 16.27 -4.17
C LEU A 288 10.26 16.90 -4.73
N ASN A 289 9.89 16.52 -5.96
CA ASN A 289 8.60 16.94 -6.49
C ASN A 289 7.47 16.50 -5.52
N PRO A 290 6.40 17.30 -5.36
CA PRO A 290 5.40 17.08 -4.32
C PRO A 290 4.78 15.67 -4.34
N TYR A 291 4.58 15.13 -5.54
CA TYR A 291 4.08 13.78 -5.75
C TYR A 291 5.00 12.72 -5.13
N MET A 292 6.29 12.75 -5.46
CA MET A 292 7.26 11.79 -4.92
C MET A 292 7.46 11.93 -3.42
N ARG A 293 7.50 13.18 -2.92
CA ARG A 293 7.58 13.46 -1.49
C ARG A 293 6.44 12.78 -0.73
N ARG A 294 5.20 12.93 -1.22
CA ARG A 294 4.02 12.29 -0.62
C ARG A 294 4.02 10.78 -0.71
N MET A 295 4.39 10.23 -1.87
CA MET A 295 4.52 8.79 -2.08
C MET A 295 5.52 8.14 -1.12
N LEU A 296 6.67 8.78 -0.92
CA LEU A 296 7.70 8.31 0.02
C LEU A 296 7.23 8.40 1.47
N TRP A 297 6.63 9.52 1.85
CA TRP A 297 6.12 9.72 3.20
C TRP A 297 5.06 8.69 3.59
N LEU A 298 4.14 8.37 2.66
CA LEU A 298 3.12 7.34 2.87
C LEU A 298 3.73 5.94 2.95
N ALA A 299 4.67 5.62 2.06
CA ALA A 299 5.35 4.32 2.04
C ALA A 299 6.15 4.08 3.34
N ASP A 300 6.82 5.11 3.83
CA ASP A 300 7.61 5.08 5.06
C ASP A 300 6.73 4.88 6.31
N ARG A 301 5.57 5.56 6.38
CA ARG A 301 4.62 5.35 7.49
C ARG A 301 3.91 4.01 7.44
N PHE A 302 3.61 3.53 6.24
CA PHE A 302 3.12 2.17 6.07
C PHE A 302 4.14 1.15 6.55
N GLN A 303 5.43 1.35 6.23
CA GLN A 303 6.51 0.54 6.77
C GLN A 303 6.56 0.64 8.30
N ALA A 304 6.59 1.86 8.85
CA ALA A 304 6.68 2.11 10.29
C ALA A 304 5.55 1.39 11.06
N ALA A 305 4.32 1.45 10.54
CA ALA A 305 3.19 0.72 11.09
C ALA A 305 3.35 -0.82 10.99
N ALA A 306 3.96 -1.32 9.93
CA ALA A 306 4.18 -2.76 9.74
C ALA A 306 5.34 -3.30 10.60
N THR A 307 6.39 -2.51 10.81
CA THR A 307 7.60 -2.91 11.54
C THR A 307 7.61 -2.47 13.00
N GLN A 308 6.70 -1.57 13.39
CA GLN A 308 6.69 -0.95 14.72
C GLN A 308 8.00 -0.24 15.04
N THR A 309 8.60 0.34 14.01
CA THR A 309 9.79 1.18 14.13
C THR A 309 9.45 2.59 13.71
N PRO A 310 10.05 3.63 14.30
CA PRO A 310 9.88 5.00 13.85
C PRO A 310 10.09 5.16 12.34
N PRO A 311 9.34 6.05 11.68
CA PRO A 311 9.55 6.37 10.26
C PRO A 311 10.96 6.93 10.01
N LEU A 312 11.49 6.72 8.80
CA LEU A 312 12.76 7.31 8.35
C LEU A 312 12.63 8.82 8.06
N ILE A 313 11.44 9.26 7.67
CA ILE A 313 11.16 10.65 7.29
C ILE A 313 10.60 11.39 8.50
N GLU A 314 11.44 12.25 9.08
CA GLU A 314 11.11 13.08 10.25
C GLU A 314 10.07 14.17 9.96
N GLU A 315 9.88 14.55 8.69
CA GLU A 315 8.88 15.54 8.32
C GLU A 315 7.48 15.08 8.76
N ARG A 316 6.88 15.86 9.67
CA ARG A 316 5.49 15.74 10.06
C ARG A 316 4.65 16.71 9.23
N TRP A 317 3.58 16.21 8.64
CA TRP A 317 2.56 17.10 8.11
C TRP A 317 1.63 17.47 9.25
N GLU A 318 1.84 18.67 9.78
CA GLU A 318 0.96 19.27 10.76
C GLU A 318 -0.44 19.42 10.15
N ILE A 319 -1.40 18.83 10.84
CA ILE A 319 -2.81 18.92 10.49
C ILE A 319 -3.50 19.47 11.72
N GLU A 320 -4.27 20.53 11.49
CA GLU A 320 -5.06 21.20 12.51
C GLU A 320 -5.81 20.18 13.38
N GLN A 321 -5.69 20.35 14.69
CA GLN A 321 -6.45 19.57 15.65
C GLN A 321 -7.94 19.87 15.51
N LEU A 322 -8.77 18.91 15.92
CA LEU A 322 -10.21 19.10 15.92
C LEU A 322 -10.56 20.16 16.97
N THR A 323 -11.28 21.22 16.58
CA THR A 323 -11.69 22.21 17.58
C THR A 323 -12.81 21.65 18.47
N PRO A 324 -12.96 22.13 19.72
CA PRO A 324 -14.04 21.67 20.61
C PRO A 324 -15.44 21.85 20.00
N GLN A 325 -15.62 22.90 19.19
CA GLN A 325 -16.87 23.14 18.48
C GLN A 325 -17.12 22.10 17.37
N GLN A 326 -16.09 21.75 16.60
CA GLN A 326 -16.19 20.71 15.57
C GLN A 326 -16.48 19.34 16.20
N TYR A 327 -15.81 19.00 17.30
CA TYR A 327 -16.06 17.78 18.07
C TYR A 327 -17.51 17.73 18.59
N THR A 328 -17.96 18.80 19.24
CA THR A 328 -19.35 18.90 19.74
C THR A 328 -20.36 18.76 18.61
N CYS A 329 -20.09 19.36 17.45
CA CYS A 329 -20.93 19.25 16.26
C CYS A 329 -20.99 17.80 15.74
N ALA A 330 -19.85 17.11 15.65
CA ALA A 330 -19.77 15.71 15.22
C ALA A 330 -20.56 14.79 16.18
N VAL A 331 -20.35 14.92 17.49
CA VAL A 331 -21.08 14.15 18.51
C VAL A 331 -22.58 14.41 18.45
N ALA A 332 -23.00 15.68 18.34
CA ALA A 332 -24.41 16.04 18.22
C ALA A 332 -25.04 15.46 16.93
N ALA A 333 -24.29 15.47 15.82
CA ALA A 333 -24.75 14.92 14.56
C ALA A 333 -24.94 13.40 14.63
N LEU A 334 -24.02 12.67 15.27
CA LEU A 334 -24.17 11.23 15.52
C LEU A 334 -25.42 10.94 16.37
N ARG A 335 -25.59 11.66 17.49
CA ARG A 335 -26.74 11.49 18.38
C ARG A 335 -28.07 11.76 17.68
N LYS A 336 -28.12 12.80 16.83
CA LYS A 336 -29.30 13.10 16.00
C LYS A 336 -29.66 11.98 15.02
N ASN A 337 -28.69 11.18 14.61
CA ASN A 337 -28.88 10.00 13.77
C ASN A 337 -29.07 8.70 14.59
N GLY A 338 -29.29 8.80 15.91
CA GLY A 338 -29.47 7.65 16.79
C GLY A 338 -28.19 6.84 17.01
N LYS A 339 -27.02 7.44 16.79
CA LYS A 339 -25.71 6.80 16.95
C LYS A 339 -24.96 7.42 18.13
N GLN A 340 -24.24 6.58 18.87
CA GLN A 340 -23.28 7.04 19.86
C GLN A 340 -21.89 7.23 19.23
N PRO A 341 -21.06 8.14 19.74
CA PRO A 341 -19.64 8.19 19.43
C PRO A 341 -18.98 6.82 19.68
N MET A 342 -18.15 6.37 18.74
CA MET A 342 -17.36 5.15 18.93
C MET A 342 -16.30 5.37 20.02
N GLY A 343 -15.91 4.29 20.69
CA GLY A 343 -14.73 4.24 21.54
C GLY A 343 -14.93 4.70 22.98
N TYR A 344 -16.17 4.94 23.42
CA TYR A 344 -16.47 5.23 24.83
C TYR A 344 -16.05 4.10 25.77
N GLY A 345 -15.96 2.86 25.28
CA GLY A 345 -15.42 1.72 26.02
C GLY A 345 -13.98 1.89 26.49
N PHE A 346 -13.16 2.61 25.71
CA PHE A 346 -11.80 2.91 26.15
C PHE A 346 -11.79 3.89 27.33
N THR A 347 -12.77 4.81 27.38
CA THR A 347 -12.89 5.78 28.48
C THR A 347 -13.34 5.15 29.80
N GLU A 348 -14.09 4.05 29.73
CA GLU A 348 -14.50 3.29 30.92
C GLU A 348 -13.34 2.48 31.50
N THR A 349 -12.33 2.18 30.69
CA THR A 349 -11.10 1.46 31.09
C THR A 349 -9.92 2.39 31.39
N ASN A 350 -10.18 3.67 31.68
CA ASN A 350 -9.12 4.68 31.90
C ASN A 350 -8.11 4.29 32.98
N SER A 351 -8.51 3.52 33.99
CA SER A 351 -7.61 3.06 35.06
C SER A 351 -6.49 2.14 34.58
N VAL A 352 -6.62 1.54 33.39
CA VAL A 352 -5.64 0.60 32.82
C VAL A 352 -4.55 1.32 32.03
N PHE A 353 -4.77 2.60 31.68
CA PHE A 353 -3.89 3.36 30.80
C PHE A 353 -3.11 4.43 31.57
N SER A 354 -1.86 4.66 31.16
CA SER A 354 -1.08 5.78 31.66
C SER A 354 -1.72 7.10 31.23
N GLU A 355 -1.58 8.15 32.05
CA GLU A 355 -2.13 9.49 31.73
C GLU A 355 -1.64 10.00 30.36
N HIS A 356 -0.39 9.69 30.01
CA HIS A 356 0.18 10.06 28.74
C HIS A 356 -0.48 9.30 27.57
N PHE A 357 -0.73 8.00 27.73
CA PHE A 357 -1.45 7.22 26.72
C PHE A 357 -2.91 7.66 26.62
N GLN A 358 -3.54 8.00 27.74
CA GLN A 358 -4.92 8.49 27.76
C GLN A 358 -5.09 9.76 26.93
N THR A 359 -4.15 10.71 27.03
CA THR A 359 -4.17 11.93 26.22
C THR A 359 -4.09 11.62 24.71
N LEU A 360 -3.27 10.64 24.34
CA LEU A 360 -3.16 10.19 22.95
C LEU A 360 -4.42 9.43 22.49
N LEU A 361 -5.00 8.64 23.38
CA LEU A 361 -6.25 7.92 23.15
C LEU A 361 -7.42 8.89 22.95
N ASP A 362 -7.53 9.96 23.73
CA ASP A 362 -8.56 10.99 23.54
C ASP A 362 -8.46 11.61 22.13
N THR A 363 -7.23 11.88 21.67
CA THR A 363 -6.97 12.36 20.29
C THR A 363 -7.41 11.35 19.22
N VAL A 364 -7.20 10.04 19.47
CA VAL A 364 -7.70 8.96 18.61
C VAL A 364 -9.23 8.97 18.57
N LEU A 365 -9.89 9.11 19.73
CA LEU A 365 -11.35 9.07 19.85
C LEU A 365 -12.02 10.27 19.17
N GLU A 366 -11.44 11.46 19.28
CA GLU A 366 -11.89 12.65 18.57
C GLU A 366 -11.90 12.43 17.05
N LEU A 367 -10.82 11.87 16.49
CA LEU A 367 -10.77 11.52 15.08
C LEU A 367 -11.82 10.45 14.73
N CYS A 368 -11.96 9.41 15.56
CA CYS A 368 -12.94 8.34 15.34
C CYS A 368 -14.38 8.87 15.28
N CYS A 369 -14.72 9.92 16.03
CA CYS A 369 -16.02 10.57 15.95
C CYS A 369 -16.30 11.16 14.57
N VAL A 370 -15.32 11.86 13.99
CA VAL A 370 -15.42 12.41 12.62
C VAL A 370 -15.52 11.28 11.60
N ILE A 371 -14.71 10.22 11.77
CA ILE A 371 -14.77 9.04 10.91
C ILE A 371 -16.15 8.38 10.95
N HIS A 372 -16.75 8.26 12.14
CA HIS A 372 -18.09 7.69 12.30
C HIS A 372 -19.15 8.49 11.54
N CYS A 373 -19.08 9.82 11.60
CA CYS A 373 -20.00 10.70 10.87
C CYS A 373 -19.97 10.40 9.37
N HIS A 374 -18.76 10.21 8.82
CA HIS A 374 -18.59 9.87 7.41
C HIS A 374 -19.10 8.46 7.07
N TRP A 375 -18.88 7.47 7.95
CA TRP A 375 -19.38 6.10 7.75
C TRP A 375 -20.90 6.00 7.74
N VAL A 376 -21.57 6.78 8.59
CA VAL A 376 -23.05 6.82 8.66
C VAL A 376 -23.66 7.67 7.53
N GLY A 377 -22.82 8.38 6.75
CA GLY A 377 -23.29 9.21 5.65
C GLY A 377 -23.93 10.52 6.11
N ILE A 378 -23.51 11.04 7.27
CA ILE A 378 -23.96 12.36 7.75
C ILE A 378 -23.49 13.42 6.73
N THR A 379 -24.45 14.01 6.03
CA THR A 379 -24.19 15.05 5.02
C THR A 379 -23.63 16.29 5.69
N GLU A 380 -22.38 16.63 5.32
CA GLU A 380 -21.52 17.68 5.87
C GLU A 380 -22.27 18.88 6.48
N PRO A 381 -22.54 18.89 7.81
CA PRO A 381 -22.72 20.15 8.51
C PRO A 381 -21.46 20.97 8.25
N THR A 382 -21.58 22.28 8.04
CA THR A 382 -20.48 23.18 7.65
C THR A 382 -19.24 23.11 8.57
N LEU A 383 -19.38 22.55 9.78
CA LEU A 383 -18.34 22.42 10.78
C LEU A 383 -17.69 21.03 10.88
N ILE A 384 -18.27 19.95 10.34
CA ILE A 384 -17.60 18.64 10.40
C ILE A 384 -16.45 18.63 9.39
N PRO A 385 -15.20 18.31 9.79
CA PRO A 385 -14.10 18.25 8.85
C PRO A 385 -14.36 17.30 7.69
N LYS A 386 -13.72 17.58 6.55
CA LYS A 386 -13.88 16.76 5.34
C LYS A 386 -13.15 15.42 5.47
N GLN A 387 -13.50 14.50 4.58
CA GLN A 387 -12.89 13.18 4.50
C GLN A 387 -11.35 13.23 4.39
N ASP A 388 -10.82 14.15 3.58
CA ASP A 388 -9.39 14.32 3.37
C ASP A 388 -8.65 14.72 4.66
N TRP A 389 -9.29 15.52 5.52
CA TRP A 389 -8.77 15.86 6.84
C TRP A 389 -8.67 14.62 7.72
N ALA A 390 -9.72 13.79 7.77
CA ALA A 390 -9.73 12.59 8.62
C ALA A 390 -8.64 11.59 8.20
N ILE A 391 -8.45 11.39 6.88
CA ILE A 391 -7.37 10.54 6.35
C ILE A 391 -6.00 11.10 6.76
N ALA A 392 -5.78 12.39 6.52
CA ALA A 392 -4.51 13.01 6.83
C ALA A 392 -4.23 12.89 8.35
N ARG A 393 -5.23 13.20 9.19
CA ARG A 393 -5.12 13.13 10.65
C ARG A 393 -4.87 11.70 11.13
N SER A 394 -5.45 10.69 10.48
CA SER A 394 -5.19 9.28 10.82
C SER A 394 -3.72 8.90 10.68
N TYR A 395 -3.02 9.41 9.64
CA TYR A 395 -1.57 9.16 9.50
C TYR A 395 -0.73 9.89 10.55
N PHE A 396 -1.14 11.10 10.96
CA PHE A 396 -0.46 11.84 12.01
C PHE A 396 -0.59 11.12 13.36
N ILE A 397 -1.80 10.73 13.74
CA ILE A 397 -2.04 10.00 15.00
C ILE A 397 -1.35 8.63 14.97
N ALA A 398 -1.32 7.94 13.83
CA ALA A 398 -0.55 6.70 13.70
C ALA A 398 0.94 6.91 13.96
N ASP A 399 1.52 8.03 13.51
CA ASP A 399 2.91 8.42 13.79
C ASP A 399 3.13 8.66 15.29
N GLU A 400 2.20 9.34 15.96
CA GLU A 400 2.22 9.53 17.42
C GLU A 400 2.14 8.18 18.16
N LEU A 401 1.23 7.29 17.76
CA LEU A 401 1.11 5.94 18.34
C LEU A 401 2.37 5.09 18.11
N ILE A 402 3.03 5.20 16.96
CA ILE A 402 4.28 4.46 16.67
C ILE A 402 5.45 4.98 17.51
N ASN A 403 5.54 6.31 17.68
CA ASN A 403 6.59 6.95 18.46
C ASN A 403 6.29 7.01 19.96
N PHE A 404 5.09 6.64 20.39
CA PHE A 404 4.70 6.62 21.78
C PHE A 404 5.62 5.69 22.56
N LYS A 405 6.34 6.28 23.50
CA LYS A 405 7.08 5.58 24.54
C LYS A 405 6.38 5.95 25.83
N ASP A 406 5.76 4.97 26.46
CA ASP A 406 5.36 5.17 27.85
C ASP A 406 6.62 5.51 28.62
N GLY A 407 6.55 6.46 29.55
CA GLY A 407 7.69 7.10 30.22
C GLY A 407 8.50 6.16 31.12
N ILE A 408 8.73 4.92 30.70
CA ILE A 408 9.81 4.04 31.12
C ILE A 408 11.10 4.82 30.82
N VAL A 409 11.47 5.65 31.79
CA VAL A 409 12.85 6.04 32.05
C VAL A 409 13.68 4.77 31.88
N GLU A 410 14.86 4.87 31.29
CA GLU A 410 15.84 3.78 31.19
C GLU A 410 16.30 3.32 32.60
N GLU A 411 15.36 2.90 33.44
CA GLU A 411 15.54 2.42 34.80
C GLU A 411 15.57 0.90 34.76
N ASP A 412 16.74 0.41 35.14
CA ASP A 412 17.14 -0.94 35.46
C ASP A 412 16.51 -2.11 34.66
N PRO A 413 17.30 -2.83 33.83
CA PRO A 413 16.83 -4.04 33.14
C PRO A 413 16.40 -5.18 34.08
N GLU A 414 16.58 -5.03 35.40
CA GLU A 414 16.14 -5.99 36.42
C GLU A 414 14.80 -5.62 37.08
N SER A 415 14.21 -4.45 36.79
CA SER A 415 12.89 -4.12 37.31
C SER A 415 11.83 -4.97 36.61
N PRO A 416 10.96 -5.69 37.35
CA PRO A 416 9.90 -6.50 36.75
C PRO A 416 9.01 -5.57 35.91
N VAL A 417 9.08 -5.72 34.59
CA VAL A 417 8.28 -4.97 33.62
C VAL A 417 6.81 -5.07 34.06
N SER A 418 6.25 -3.96 34.55
CA SER A 418 4.86 -3.89 35.03
C SER A 418 3.93 -4.48 33.96
N GLU A 419 3.10 -5.44 34.37
CA GLU A 419 2.21 -6.17 33.47
C GLU A 419 1.21 -5.25 32.76
N GLU A 420 0.81 -4.16 33.41
CA GLU A 420 -0.06 -3.09 32.88
C GLU A 420 0.52 -2.49 31.58
N SER A 421 1.86 -2.40 31.48
CA SER A 421 2.55 -1.92 30.28
C SER A 421 2.33 -2.83 29.06
N ASN A 422 2.14 -4.13 29.27
CA ASN A 422 1.93 -5.07 28.15
C ASN A 422 0.53 -4.94 27.53
N PHE A 423 -0.50 -4.67 28.35
CA PHE A 423 -1.88 -4.50 27.85
C PHE A 423 -2.01 -3.22 27.04
N GLN A 424 -1.53 -2.09 27.58
CA GLN A 424 -1.52 -0.81 26.88
C GLN A 424 -0.80 -0.92 25.53
N ASP A 425 0.34 -1.61 25.48
CA ASP A 425 1.07 -1.82 24.21
C ASP A 425 0.23 -2.64 23.21
N CYS A 426 -0.55 -3.62 23.67
CA CYS A 426 -1.49 -4.35 22.81
C CYS A 426 -2.55 -3.41 22.20
N VAL A 427 -3.14 -2.54 23.02
CA VAL A 427 -4.15 -1.57 22.58
C VAL A 427 -3.54 -0.57 21.61
N ARG A 428 -2.37 0.00 21.93
CA ARG A 428 -1.61 0.91 21.05
C ARG A 428 -1.37 0.27 19.68
N LEU A 429 -0.88 -0.98 19.64
CA LEU A 429 -0.66 -1.72 18.39
C LEU A 429 -1.96 -1.96 17.62
N ALA A 430 -3.05 -2.28 18.32
CA ALA A 430 -4.36 -2.45 17.72
C ALA A 430 -4.85 -1.14 17.08
N LEU A 431 -4.68 0.00 17.75
CA LEU A 431 -5.03 1.32 17.21
C LEU A 431 -4.21 1.66 15.95
N ILE A 432 -2.90 1.34 15.91
CA ILE A 432 -2.07 1.50 14.70
C ILE A 432 -2.62 0.66 13.55
N VAL A 433 -2.97 -0.61 13.82
CA VAL A 433 -3.55 -1.50 12.81
C VAL A 433 -4.87 -0.95 12.31
N TRP A 434 -5.75 -0.48 13.20
CA TRP A 434 -7.04 0.10 12.84
C TRP A 434 -6.89 1.37 11.99
N MET A 435 -6.01 2.30 12.40
CA MET A 435 -5.72 3.54 11.67
C MET A 435 -5.19 3.29 10.26
N ALA A 436 -4.39 2.23 10.07
CA ALA A 436 -3.89 1.86 8.74
C ALA A 436 -5.00 1.48 7.74
N PHE A 437 -6.21 1.15 8.22
CA PHE A 437 -7.36 0.86 7.36
C PHE A 437 -8.25 2.06 7.09
N VAL A 438 -8.22 3.14 7.89
CA VAL A 438 -9.05 4.34 7.67
C VAL A 438 -8.93 4.86 6.23
N PRO A 439 -7.73 4.99 5.63
CA PRO A 439 -7.60 5.41 4.23
C PRO A 439 -8.25 4.46 3.21
N ALA A 440 -8.44 3.19 3.56
CA ALA A 440 -8.98 2.15 2.69
C ALA A 440 -10.49 1.89 2.85
N CYS A 441 -11.13 2.47 3.88
CA CYS A 441 -12.55 2.26 4.18
C CYS A 441 -13.47 3.08 3.28
N VAL A 442 -14.71 2.64 3.08
CA VAL A 442 -15.79 3.48 2.50
C VAL A 442 -16.26 4.43 3.60
N PRO A 443 -16.54 5.74 3.34
CA PRO A 443 -16.65 6.42 2.05
C PRO A 443 -15.32 6.91 1.46
N TYR A 444 -14.21 6.83 2.21
CA TYR A 444 -12.90 7.33 1.76
C TYR A 444 -12.41 6.66 0.47
N ALA A 445 -12.82 5.41 0.19
CA ALA A 445 -12.51 4.68 -1.03
C ALA A 445 -13.48 4.94 -2.21
N ALA A 446 -14.65 5.56 -1.98
CA ALA A 446 -15.79 5.55 -2.92
C ALA A 446 -15.53 6.30 -4.23
N ARG A 447 -14.62 7.28 -4.26
CA ARG A 447 -14.25 7.99 -5.50
C ARG A 447 -13.29 7.20 -6.41
N ALA A 448 -12.69 6.10 -5.93
CA ALA A 448 -11.64 5.36 -6.66
C ALA A 448 -12.13 4.04 -7.29
N GLY A 449 -13.44 3.76 -7.30
CA GLY A 449 -14.01 2.58 -7.95
C GLY A 449 -13.44 1.25 -7.44
N LEU A 450 -13.98 0.72 -6.34
CA LEU A 450 -13.76 -0.66 -5.85
C LEU A 450 -12.30 -1.11 -5.54
N VAL A 451 -11.27 -0.30 -5.79
CA VAL A 451 -9.89 -0.69 -5.47
C VAL A 451 -9.60 -0.41 -4.00
N THR A 452 -10.16 -1.23 -3.11
CA THR A 452 -9.79 -1.21 -1.68
C THR A 452 -8.28 -1.39 -1.59
N LEU A 453 -7.59 -0.39 -1.05
CA LEU A 453 -6.21 -0.55 -0.66
C LEU A 453 -6.19 -1.66 0.39
N ARG A 454 -5.75 -2.86 0.02
CA ARG A 454 -5.45 -3.87 1.02
C ARG A 454 -4.22 -3.36 1.75
N ALA A 455 -4.42 -2.64 2.86
CA ALA A 455 -3.35 -2.32 3.77
C ALA A 455 -2.82 -3.65 4.30
N ALA A 456 -1.67 -4.06 3.79
CA ALA A 456 -1.00 -5.28 4.20
C ALA A 456 -0.31 -5.05 5.55
N VAL A 457 -1.10 -4.84 6.60
CA VAL A 457 -0.55 -4.65 7.95
C VAL A 457 -0.02 -5.98 8.44
N ASP A 458 1.26 -5.99 8.81
CA ASP A 458 1.89 -7.13 9.44
C ASP A 458 1.52 -7.16 10.92
N ALA A 459 0.46 -7.88 11.26
CA ALA A 459 -0.01 -7.99 12.65
C ALA A 459 0.84 -8.94 13.52
N ARG A 460 2.05 -9.34 13.09
CA ARG A 460 2.96 -10.16 13.92
C ARG A 460 3.32 -9.51 15.26
N PRO A 461 3.65 -8.20 15.33
CA PRO A 461 3.92 -7.54 16.61
C PRO A 461 2.70 -7.59 17.54
N LEU A 462 1.50 -7.28 17.01
CA LEU A 462 0.25 -7.36 17.78
C LEU A 462 0.00 -8.78 18.30
N ARG A 463 0.19 -9.80 17.45
CA ARG A 463 0.07 -11.22 17.84
C ARG A 463 1.04 -11.58 18.95
N TYR A 464 2.30 -11.15 18.85
CA TYR A 464 3.31 -11.45 19.86
C TYR A 464 2.95 -10.83 21.21
N ARG A 465 2.56 -9.55 21.22
CA ARG A 465 2.17 -8.84 22.45
C ARG A 465 0.90 -9.43 23.05
N LEU A 466 -0.14 -9.62 22.26
CA LEU A 466 -1.39 -10.23 22.72
C LEU A 466 -1.16 -11.65 23.23
N GLY A 467 -0.32 -12.44 22.56
CA GLY A 467 0.03 -13.78 23.00
C GLY A 467 0.75 -13.80 24.34
N LYS A 468 1.71 -12.89 24.55
CA LYS A 468 2.37 -12.73 25.85
C LYS A 468 1.37 -12.38 26.95
N PHE A 469 0.47 -11.43 26.69
CA PHE A 469 -0.56 -11.03 27.65
C PHE A 469 -1.51 -12.20 28.00
N ILE A 470 -2.02 -12.90 26.98
CA ILE A 470 -2.92 -14.04 27.17
C ILE A 470 -2.26 -15.17 27.98
N SER A 471 -0.96 -15.43 27.78
CA SER A 471 -0.24 -16.44 28.55
C SER A 471 -0.12 -16.12 30.04
N ASN A 472 -0.21 -14.83 30.43
CA ASN A 472 -0.13 -14.40 31.83
C ASN A 472 -1.51 -14.33 32.52
N LEU A 473 -2.61 -14.42 31.75
CA LEU A 473 -3.98 -14.37 32.30
C LEU A 473 -4.29 -15.38 33.42
N PRO A 474 -3.71 -16.60 33.45
CA PRO A 474 -3.96 -17.53 34.56
C PRO A 474 -3.41 -17.04 35.90
N GLU A 475 -2.31 -16.28 35.88
CA GLU A 475 -1.69 -15.70 37.08
C GLU A 475 -2.41 -14.41 37.48
N HIS A 476 -2.80 -13.62 36.49
CA HIS A 476 -3.42 -12.31 36.66
C HIS A 476 -4.69 -12.23 35.80
N PRO A 477 -5.86 -12.66 36.34
CA PRO A 477 -7.10 -12.66 35.59
C PRO A 477 -7.49 -11.24 35.21
N ALA A 478 -7.71 -11.04 33.92
CA ALA A 478 -8.20 -9.77 33.39
C ALA A 478 -9.60 -9.45 33.93
N SER A 479 -9.85 -8.17 34.14
CA SER A 479 -11.19 -7.63 34.38
C SER A 479 -12.11 -7.92 33.18
N LEU A 480 -13.42 -7.86 33.41
CA LEU A 480 -14.41 -8.07 32.34
C LEU A 480 -14.22 -7.05 31.21
N GLU A 481 -13.87 -5.81 31.55
CA GLU A 481 -13.62 -4.74 30.61
C GLU A 481 -12.38 -5.01 29.75
N GLU A 482 -11.29 -5.48 30.36
CA GLU A 482 -10.08 -5.90 29.65
C GLU A 482 -10.37 -7.09 28.73
N GLU A 483 -11.09 -8.12 29.19
CA GLU A 483 -11.46 -9.27 28.36
C GLU A 483 -12.29 -8.87 27.14
N THR A 484 -13.22 -7.94 27.33
CA THR A 484 -14.05 -7.40 26.25
C THR A 484 -13.18 -6.66 25.22
N MET A 485 -12.17 -5.92 25.69
CA MET A 485 -11.23 -5.22 24.82
C MET A 485 -10.28 -6.20 24.10
N LEU A 486 -9.81 -7.26 24.77
CA LEU A 486 -9.02 -8.33 24.14
C LEU A 486 -9.83 -9.02 23.04
N LEU A 487 -11.13 -9.24 23.25
CA LEU A 487 -12.01 -9.77 22.22
C LEU A 487 -12.04 -8.84 21.01
N TRP A 488 -12.15 -7.53 21.23
CA TRP A 488 -12.07 -6.54 20.15
C TRP A 488 -10.70 -6.56 19.44
N VAL A 489 -9.58 -6.60 20.18
CA VAL A 489 -8.23 -6.69 19.61
C VAL A 489 -8.05 -7.95 18.77
N ALA A 490 -8.53 -9.10 19.26
CA ALA A 490 -8.47 -10.36 18.54
C ALA A 490 -9.34 -10.33 17.28
N GLY A 491 -10.53 -9.72 17.36
CA GLY A 491 -11.42 -9.50 16.22
C GLY A 491 -10.77 -8.62 15.16
N LEU A 492 -10.15 -7.52 15.56
CA LEU A 492 -9.36 -6.64 14.69
C LEU A 492 -8.24 -7.43 14.01
N GLY A 493 -7.43 -8.15 14.79
CA GLY A 493 -6.34 -8.98 14.26
C GLY A 493 -6.84 -10.02 13.27
N ALA A 494 -8.00 -10.63 13.52
CA ALA A 494 -8.62 -11.60 12.62
C ALA A 494 -8.98 -10.93 11.29
N VAL A 495 -9.63 -9.76 11.26
CA VAL A 495 -10.05 -9.08 10.00
C VAL A 495 -8.91 -8.35 9.29
N ALA A 496 -7.96 -7.80 10.06
CA ALA A 496 -6.85 -7.00 9.56
C ALA A 496 -5.73 -7.86 8.95
N SER A 497 -5.42 -8.99 9.58
CA SER A 497 -4.28 -9.85 9.18
C SER A 497 -4.45 -10.43 7.79
N GLU A 498 -3.38 -10.33 7.00
CA GLU A 498 -3.29 -10.94 5.67
C GLU A 498 -2.50 -12.25 5.62
N LEU A 499 -1.61 -12.47 6.60
CA LEU A 499 -0.94 -13.77 6.76
C LEU A 499 -1.97 -14.73 7.33
N VAL A 500 -2.09 -15.90 6.69
CA VAL A 500 -3.06 -16.92 7.10
C VAL A 500 -2.74 -17.37 8.52
N ASP A 501 -1.46 -17.60 8.84
CA ASP A 501 -1.05 -18.04 10.17
C ASP A 501 -1.42 -17.04 11.27
N ASN A 502 -1.32 -15.73 11.00
CA ASN A 502 -1.76 -14.71 11.96
C ASN A 502 -3.27 -14.63 12.04
N GLN A 503 -3.94 -14.62 10.89
CA GLN A 503 -5.40 -14.57 10.82
C GLN A 503 -6.03 -15.75 11.57
N GLU A 504 -5.50 -16.95 11.40
CA GLU A 504 -5.96 -18.17 12.09
C GLU A 504 -5.68 -18.08 13.58
N TRP A 505 -4.49 -17.62 13.97
CA TRP A 505 -4.18 -17.45 15.39
C TRP A 505 -5.13 -16.45 16.06
N PHE A 506 -5.35 -15.27 15.46
CA PHE A 506 -6.29 -14.28 15.99
C PHE A 506 -7.73 -14.80 16.00
N ALA A 507 -8.14 -15.54 14.98
CA ALA A 507 -9.46 -16.17 14.91
C ALA A 507 -9.69 -17.15 16.07
N VAL A 508 -8.67 -17.95 16.44
CA VAL A 508 -8.74 -18.85 17.60
C VAL A 508 -8.86 -18.06 18.90
N GLN A 509 -8.05 -17.00 19.09
CA GLN A 509 -8.15 -16.17 20.30
C GLN A 509 -9.50 -15.47 20.40
N PHE A 510 -9.99 -14.94 19.28
CA PHE A 510 -11.32 -14.32 19.20
C PHE A 510 -12.42 -15.31 19.61
N GLN A 511 -12.38 -16.55 19.11
CA GLN A 511 -13.35 -17.58 19.46
C GLN A 511 -13.30 -17.99 20.93
N ARG A 512 -12.10 -18.10 21.52
CA ARG A 512 -11.93 -18.42 22.94
C ARG A 512 -12.49 -17.32 23.84
N LEU A 513 -12.13 -16.07 23.57
CA LEU A 513 -12.63 -14.90 24.30
C LEU A 513 -14.14 -14.73 24.12
N ALA A 514 -14.65 -14.94 22.91
CA ALA A 514 -16.08 -14.88 22.63
C ALA A 514 -16.84 -15.94 23.43
N LYS A 515 -16.33 -17.18 23.49
CA LYS A 515 -16.90 -18.24 24.31
C LYS A 515 -16.87 -17.91 25.80
N LYS A 516 -15.75 -17.39 26.30
CA LYS A 516 -15.59 -16.97 27.70
C LYS A 516 -16.60 -15.90 28.10
N LEU A 517 -16.84 -14.93 27.22
CA LEU A 517 -17.77 -13.82 27.42
C LEU A 517 -19.23 -14.15 27.07
N GLY A 518 -19.52 -15.36 26.58
CA GLY A 518 -20.87 -15.75 26.16
C GLY A 518 -21.38 -15.05 24.89
N VAL A 519 -20.49 -14.60 24.01
CA VAL A 519 -20.79 -13.86 22.78
C VAL A 519 -20.77 -14.83 21.59
N PHE A 520 -21.92 -15.19 21.03
CA PHE A 520 -22.01 -16.22 19.99
C PHE A 520 -22.69 -15.76 18.69
N SER A 521 -23.38 -14.62 18.74
CA SER A 521 -24.04 -14.02 17.60
C SER A 521 -23.48 -12.63 17.29
N TRP A 522 -23.80 -12.14 16.09
CA TRP A 522 -23.48 -10.76 15.74
C TRP A 522 -24.23 -9.75 16.61
N GLU A 523 -25.43 -10.08 17.05
CA GLU A 523 -26.25 -9.24 17.92
C GLU A 523 -25.56 -9.07 19.29
N ASP A 524 -24.96 -10.14 19.83
CA ASP A 524 -24.18 -10.09 21.07
C ASP A 524 -22.90 -9.26 20.93
N PHE A 525 -22.25 -9.35 19.76
CA PHE A 525 -20.97 -8.68 19.50
C PHE A 525 -21.13 -7.20 19.09
N THR A 526 -22.28 -6.82 18.54
CA THR A 526 -22.53 -5.45 18.06
C THR A 526 -22.32 -4.40 19.14
N PRO A 527 -22.86 -4.55 20.37
CA PRO A 527 -22.58 -3.62 21.47
C PRO A 527 -21.09 -3.46 21.79
N ILE A 528 -20.30 -4.54 21.67
CA ILE A 528 -18.86 -4.52 21.97
C ILE A 528 -18.09 -3.70 20.94
N GLN A 529 -18.35 -3.88 19.64
CA GLN A 529 -17.67 -3.09 18.62
C GLN A 529 -18.15 -1.62 18.57
N GLU A 530 -19.41 -1.35 18.90
CA GLU A 530 -19.93 0.03 19.03
C GLU A 530 -19.31 0.73 20.24
N ARG A 531 -19.03 -0.03 21.30
CA ARG A 531 -18.32 0.42 22.50
C ARG A 531 -16.86 0.76 22.23
N PHE A 532 -16.16 -0.03 21.42
CA PHE A 532 -14.80 0.27 20.97
C PHE A 532 -14.82 0.91 19.58
N LEU A 533 -14.05 0.41 18.60
CA LEU A 533 -14.09 0.91 17.23
C LEU A 533 -14.72 -0.12 16.29
N LEU A 534 -15.62 0.32 15.42
CA LEU A 534 -16.33 -0.56 14.48
C LEU A 534 -15.35 -1.31 13.56
N LEU A 535 -15.53 -2.64 13.48
CA LEU A 535 -14.64 -3.54 12.71
C LEU A 535 -15.24 -3.98 11.38
N ASP A 536 -16.57 -3.97 11.27
CA ASP A 536 -17.33 -4.30 10.07
C ASP A 536 -17.10 -3.32 8.92
N HIS A 537 -16.83 -2.05 9.23
CA HIS A 537 -16.53 -1.02 8.25
C HIS A 537 -15.10 -1.05 7.68
N LEU A 538 -14.20 -1.85 8.27
CA LEU A 538 -12.77 -1.84 7.90
C LEU A 538 -12.49 -2.42 6.51
N LYS A 539 -13.18 -3.50 6.15
CA LYS A 539 -12.99 -4.20 4.87
C LYS A 539 -14.31 -4.83 4.40
N PRO A 540 -14.53 -4.92 3.08
CA PRO A 540 -15.62 -5.72 2.54
C PRO A 540 -15.54 -7.16 3.06
N GLY A 541 -16.65 -7.64 3.63
CA GLY A 541 -16.75 -8.98 4.20
C GLY A 541 -16.26 -9.14 5.64
N SER A 542 -15.80 -8.07 6.32
CA SER A 542 -15.46 -8.12 7.76
C SER A 542 -16.63 -8.63 8.61
N LEU A 543 -17.85 -8.14 8.35
CA LEU A 543 -19.08 -8.61 9.00
C LEU A 543 -19.25 -10.13 8.86
N ILE A 544 -19.34 -10.63 7.62
CA ILE A 544 -19.52 -12.06 7.31
C ILE A 544 -18.46 -12.91 8.02
N LYS A 545 -17.21 -12.42 7.97
CA LYS A 545 -16.06 -13.05 8.59
C LYS A 545 -16.19 -13.16 10.11
N LEU A 546 -16.56 -12.07 10.79
CA LEU A 546 -16.72 -12.06 12.24
C LEU A 546 -17.95 -12.86 12.67
N THR A 547 -19.09 -12.72 11.99
CA THR A 547 -20.29 -13.53 12.24
C THR A 547 -19.99 -15.03 12.16
N TRP A 548 -19.24 -15.44 11.13
CA TRP A 548 -18.85 -16.83 10.97
C TRP A 548 -17.90 -17.32 12.09
N LEU A 549 -17.00 -16.47 12.58
CA LEU A 549 -16.14 -16.79 13.72
C LEU A 549 -16.95 -16.94 15.01
N LEU A 550 -17.89 -16.04 15.27
CA LEU A 550 -18.78 -16.05 16.44
C LEU A 550 -19.62 -17.33 16.51
N GLN A 551 -20.22 -17.75 15.39
CA GLN A 551 -20.99 -19.00 15.31
C GLN A 551 -20.17 -20.23 15.71
N ARG A 552 -18.85 -20.20 15.47
CA ARG A 552 -17.95 -21.30 15.82
C ARG A 552 -17.33 -21.18 17.20
N ALA A 553 -17.44 -20.03 17.85
CA ALA A 553 -16.98 -19.85 19.23
C ALA A 553 -17.66 -20.85 20.18
N ILE A 554 -18.92 -21.25 19.90
CA ILE A 554 -19.66 -22.29 20.65
C ILE A 554 -18.86 -23.59 20.77
N HIS A 555 -18.14 -23.97 19.70
CA HIS A 555 -17.37 -25.20 19.61
C HIS A 555 -15.88 -25.00 19.94
N ALA A 556 -15.46 -23.80 20.31
CA ALA A 556 -14.06 -23.54 20.63
C ALA A 556 -13.67 -24.27 21.92
N ASP A 557 -12.58 -25.02 21.88
CA ASP A 557 -11.99 -25.56 23.09
C ASP A 557 -11.35 -24.41 23.88
N LEU A 558 -11.72 -24.30 25.17
CA LEU A 558 -11.15 -23.28 26.04
C LEU A 558 -9.67 -23.60 26.33
N GLY A 559 -9.29 -24.88 26.23
CA GLY A 559 -7.99 -25.36 26.68
C GLY A 559 -7.90 -25.18 28.19
N ASP A 560 -7.94 -26.29 28.92
CA ASP A 560 -7.62 -26.28 30.36
C ASP A 560 -6.17 -25.82 30.60
#